data_AF-A0A6A5U5Y3-F1
#
_entry.id   AF-A0A6A5U5Y3-F1
#
_cell.length_a   1.000
_cell.length_b   1.000
_cell.length_c   1.000
_cell.angle_alpha   90.00
_cell.angle_beta   90.00
_cell.angle_gamma   90.00
#
_symmetry.space_group_name_H-M   'P 1'
#
loop_
_entity.id
_entity.type
_entity.pdbx_description
1 polymer ?
#
loop_
_entity_poly.entity_id
_entity_poly.type
_entity_poly.pdbx_seq_one_letter_code
_entity_poly.pdbx_strand_id
1 'polypeptide(L)'
;MTTSFELLSHLTSRASHSIILLGPYNAHRYYQLTSLPDTKIPWVEYNDLEEKVKGMDYIFLAISNDGGSHWTLVVQVTDARGPVTKTCIDGIPVFTPSNQDVAPRTMVDLCRYLRHLYPDRYKGDDDIGHANHSPSQRKHNRCRGDAWSACGPFAWAMAREFVQCIAGCGDEGVELEDGFLDLPLGFAEVWGRGFDSAVARGWIARLVARERRLTLLRWGTVDWFEIRNLRGLRK
;
A
#
# COMPACT_ATOMS: atom_id res chain seq x y z
N MET A 1 11.89 -2.65 1.21
CA MET A 1 10.54 -2.58 0.61
C MET A 1 9.87 -1.24 0.78
N THR A 2 9.93 -0.61 1.96
CA THR A 2 9.41 0.74 2.20
C THR A 2 9.76 1.71 1.06
N THR A 3 11.04 1.77 0.68
CA THR A 3 11.52 2.61 -0.43
C THR A 3 10.95 2.20 -1.78
N SER A 4 10.73 0.92 -2.08
CA SER A 4 10.22 0.50 -3.41
C SER A 4 8.73 0.74 -3.61
N PHE A 5 7.95 0.84 -2.53
CA PHE A 5 6.55 1.25 -2.57
C PHE A 5 6.42 2.75 -2.87
N GLU A 6 7.19 3.59 -2.16
CA GLU A 6 7.24 5.04 -2.40
C GLU A 6 7.75 5.41 -3.82
N LEU A 7 8.40 4.47 -4.52
CA LEU A 7 8.86 4.65 -5.89
C LEU A 7 7.83 4.29 -6.94
N LEU A 8 6.91 3.35 -6.64
CA LEU A 8 5.79 3.05 -7.52
C LEU A 8 4.85 4.26 -7.66
N SER A 9 4.71 5.09 -6.62
CA SER A 9 3.85 6.29 -6.64
C SER A 9 4.42 7.42 -7.50
N HIS A 10 5.71 7.40 -7.84
CA HIS A 10 6.29 8.39 -8.75
C HIS A 10 6.10 8.03 -10.23
N LEU A 11 5.82 6.75 -10.53
CA LEU A 11 5.58 6.28 -11.90
C LEU A 11 4.17 6.65 -12.41
N THR A 12 3.28 7.13 -11.55
CA THR A 12 1.88 7.46 -11.85
C THR A 12 1.64 8.94 -12.14
N SER A 13 2.69 9.75 -12.29
CA SER A 13 2.58 11.21 -12.57
C SER A 13 1.88 11.59 -13.88
N ARG A 14 1.42 10.61 -14.67
CA ARG A 14 0.59 10.79 -15.88
C ARG A 14 -0.83 10.22 -15.76
N ALA A 15 -1.16 9.52 -14.68
CA ALA A 15 -2.47 8.92 -14.52
C ALA A 15 -3.52 10.00 -14.19
N SER A 16 -4.73 9.84 -14.71
CA SER A 16 -5.92 10.61 -14.34
C SER A 16 -6.29 10.48 -12.85
N HIS A 17 -5.66 9.52 -12.16
CA HIS A 17 -5.89 9.21 -10.76
C HIS A 17 -4.65 9.50 -9.91
N SER A 18 -4.90 10.08 -8.74
CA SER A 18 -3.89 10.31 -7.71
C SER A 18 -3.72 9.07 -6.83
N ILE A 19 -2.53 8.48 -6.85
CA ILE A 19 -2.23 7.23 -6.14
C ILE A 19 -1.09 7.47 -5.15
N ILE A 20 -1.26 7.02 -3.91
CA ILE A 20 -0.18 6.97 -2.93
C ILE A 20 0.08 5.54 -2.45
N LEU A 21 1.36 5.21 -2.31
CA LEU A 21 1.82 3.98 -1.69
C LEU A 21 2.56 4.31 -0.41
N LEU A 22 1.97 3.94 0.72
CA LEU A 22 2.49 4.16 2.05
C LEU A 22 3.23 2.93 2.55
N GLY A 23 4.44 3.16 3.06
CA GLY A 23 5.24 2.11 3.67
C GLY A 23 4.80 1.72 5.09
N PRO A 24 5.41 0.66 5.65
CA PRO A 24 5.13 0.10 6.98
C PRO A 24 5.30 1.08 8.13
N TYR A 25 6.14 2.11 7.98
CA TYR A 25 6.27 3.14 8.99
C TYR A 25 4.97 3.95 9.17
N ASN A 26 4.32 4.32 8.07
CA ASN A 26 3.03 5.00 8.14
C ASN A 26 1.95 4.04 8.66
N ALA A 27 2.00 2.76 8.26
CA ALA A 27 1.09 1.73 8.78
C ALA A 27 1.19 1.61 10.31
N HIS A 28 2.40 1.57 10.86
CA HIS A 28 2.60 1.50 12.31
C HIS A 28 2.04 2.72 13.03
N ARG A 29 2.17 3.92 12.44
CA ARG A 29 1.59 5.15 13.01
C ARG A 29 0.06 5.09 13.03
N TYR A 30 -0.59 4.59 11.98
CA TYR A 30 -2.04 4.38 12.01
C TYR A 30 -2.42 3.36 13.09
N TYR A 31 -1.73 2.22 13.17
CA TYR A 31 -2.00 1.19 14.18
C TYR A 31 -1.94 1.70 15.63
N GLN A 32 -1.10 2.70 15.92
CA GLN A 32 -1.00 3.30 17.26
C GLN A 32 -2.30 4.01 17.69
N LEU A 33 -3.15 4.43 16.74
CA LEU A 33 -4.43 5.07 17.02
C LEU A 33 -5.43 4.12 17.71
N THR A 34 -5.31 2.80 17.51
CA THR A 34 -6.17 1.77 18.15
C THR A 34 -6.13 1.91 19.67
N SER A 35 -5.01 2.35 20.23
CA SER A 35 -4.83 2.46 21.69
C SER A 35 -5.49 3.68 22.33
N LEU A 36 -6.05 4.60 21.52
CA LEU A 36 -6.58 5.88 21.98
C LEU A 36 -8.07 6.02 21.61
N PRO A 37 -8.93 6.50 22.53
CA PRO A 37 -10.28 6.93 22.16
C PRO A 37 -10.20 8.17 21.25
N ASP A 38 -11.18 8.35 20.36
CA ASP A 38 -11.19 9.45 19.37
C ASP A 38 -10.95 10.84 19.99
N THR A 39 -11.47 11.06 21.20
CA THR A 39 -11.34 12.31 21.95
C THR A 39 -9.93 12.60 22.48
N LYS A 40 -9.03 11.62 22.44
CA LYS A 40 -7.65 11.71 22.94
C LYS A 40 -6.60 11.55 21.86
N ILE A 41 -7.00 11.46 20.58
CA ILE A 41 -6.03 11.36 19.49
C ILE A 41 -5.36 12.74 19.31
N PRO A 42 -4.02 12.84 19.43
CA PRO A 42 -3.31 14.09 19.20
C PRO A 42 -3.13 14.30 17.68
N TRP A 43 -4.20 14.67 16.97
CA TRP A 43 -4.20 14.79 15.50
C TRP A 43 -3.08 15.66 14.93
N VAL A 44 -2.65 16.68 15.68
CA VAL A 44 -1.51 17.56 15.35
C VAL A 44 -0.22 16.75 15.08
N GLU A 45 0.00 15.65 15.79
CA GLU A 45 1.17 14.79 15.59
C GLU A 45 1.12 14.01 14.27
N TYR A 46 -0.02 14.02 13.56
CA TYR A 46 -0.25 13.30 12.31
C TYR A 46 -0.46 14.23 11.11
N ASN A 47 -0.22 15.55 11.25
CA ASN A 47 -0.36 16.52 10.15
C ASN A 47 0.54 16.18 8.95
N ASP A 48 1.70 15.55 9.17
CA ASP A 48 2.58 15.13 8.08
C ASP A 48 2.03 13.96 7.25
N LEU A 49 1.07 13.20 7.79
CA LEU A 49 0.31 12.20 7.03
C LEU A 49 -0.81 12.86 6.22
N GLU A 50 -1.37 13.98 6.69
CA GLU A 50 -2.45 14.68 5.99
C GLU A 50 -1.95 15.12 4.61
N GLU A 51 -0.80 15.79 4.57
CA GLU A 51 -0.19 16.24 3.32
C GLU A 51 0.05 15.10 2.31
N LYS A 52 0.19 13.86 2.79
CA LYS A 52 0.41 12.68 1.96
C LYS A 52 -0.89 12.10 1.41
N VAL A 53 -1.92 11.98 2.24
CA VAL A 53 -3.18 11.31 1.85
C VAL A 53 -4.22 12.27 1.29
N LYS A 54 -4.05 13.57 1.51
CA LYS A 54 -4.98 14.60 1.05
C LYS A 54 -5.05 14.65 -0.47
N GLY A 55 -6.28 14.56 -0.98
CA GLY A 55 -6.55 14.59 -2.41
C GLY A 55 -6.08 13.35 -3.17
N MET A 56 -5.81 12.22 -2.48
CA MET A 56 -5.53 10.95 -3.14
C MET A 56 -6.83 10.19 -3.46
N ASP A 57 -6.88 9.52 -4.61
CA ASP A 57 -7.99 8.66 -5.06
C ASP A 57 -7.78 7.20 -4.63
N TYR A 58 -6.52 6.77 -4.53
CA TYR A 58 -6.14 5.43 -4.10
C TYR A 58 -5.01 5.48 -3.08
N ILE A 59 -5.19 4.77 -1.97
CA ILE A 59 -4.19 4.59 -0.91
C ILE A 59 -3.84 3.11 -0.81
N PHE A 60 -2.60 2.77 -1.14
CA PHE A 60 -2.02 1.45 -0.88
C PHE A 60 -1.17 1.52 0.37
N LEU A 61 -1.43 0.67 1.35
CA LEU A 61 -0.70 0.60 2.60
C LEU A 61 -0.04 -0.76 2.75
N ALA A 62 1.29 -0.79 2.72
CA ALA A 62 2.04 -2.01 3.03
C ALA A 62 2.19 -2.15 4.54
N ILE A 63 1.61 -3.20 5.11
CA ILE A 63 1.64 -3.50 6.54
C ILE A 63 2.65 -4.60 6.78
N SER A 64 3.48 -4.44 7.82
CA SER A 64 4.41 -5.47 8.27
C SER A 64 4.07 -5.89 9.69
N ASN A 65 3.91 -7.18 9.91
CA ASN A 65 3.74 -7.75 11.25
C ASN A 65 5.11 -8.11 11.85
N ASP A 66 5.19 -8.16 13.18
CA ASP A 66 6.30 -8.63 14.00
C ASP A 66 7.70 -8.25 13.49
N GLY A 67 7.96 -6.96 13.31
CA GLY A 67 9.29 -6.45 12.95
C GLY A 67 9.79 -6.85 11.55
N GLY A 68 8.92 -7.27 10.63
CA GLY A 68 9.31 -7.60 9.25
C GLY A 68 8.99 -9.01 8.78
N SER A 69 8.45 -9.87 9.65
CA SER A 69 8.30 -11.30 9.41
C SER A 69 7.21 -11.65 8.39
N HIS A 70 6.17 -10.83 8.32
CA HIS A 70 5.05 -10.97 7.38
C HIS A 70 4.60 -9.64 6.83
N TRP A 71 4.11 -9.65 5.60
CA TRP A 71 3.67 -8.45 4.89
C TRP A 71 2.30 -8.66 4.26
N THR A 72 1.42 -7.71 4.52
CA THR A 72 0.06 -7.67 4.00
C THR A 72 -0.11 -6.38 3.22
N LEU A 73 -0.71 -6.46 2.04
CA LEU A 73 -1.07 -5.27 1.28
C LEU A 73 -2.51 -4.91 1.61
N VAL A 74 -2.70 -3.69 2.06
CA VAL A 74 -4.02 -3.09 2.25
C VAL A 74 -4.25 -2.07 1.16
N VAL A 75 -5.41 -2.13 0.52
CA VAL A 75 -5.82 -1.20 -0.54
C VAL A 75 -7.10 -0.51 -0.10
N GLN A 76 -7.09 0.82 -0.11
CA GLN A 76 -8.25 1.65 0.11
C GLN A 76 -8.49 2.54 -1.10
N VAL A 77 -9.71 2.48 -1.64
CA VAL A 77 -10.19 3.41 -2.67
C VAL A 77 -10.88 4.54 -1.94
N THR A 78 -10.32 5.73 -2.07
CA THR A 78 -10.84 6.93 -1.42
C THR A 78 -11.74 7.74 -2.33
N ASP A 79 -11.76 7.48 -3.64
CA ASP A 79 -12.46 8.23 -4.69
C ASP A 79 -13.75 8.94 -4.23
N ALA A 80 -13.82 10.26 -4.47
CA ALA A 80 -14.91 11.14 -4.05
C ALA A 80 -16.21 10.86 -4.82
N ARG A 81 -16.14 10.04 -5.87
CA ARG A 81 -17.22 9.77 -6.80
C ARG A 81 -18.07 8.55 -6.43
N GLY A 82 -17.63 7.73 -5.47
CA GLY A 82 -18.30 6.48 -5.12
C GLY A 82 -18.14 6.06 -3.66
N PRO A 83 -18.73 4.93 -3.25
CA PRO A 83 -18.55 4.37 -1.92
C PRO A 83 -17.09 3.96 -1.68
N VAL A 84 -16.59 4.28 -0.48
CA VAL A 84 -15.23 3.92 -0.06
C VAL A 84 -15.11 2.40 0.00
N THR A 85 -14.28 1.83 -0.88
CA THR A 85 -14.03 0.38 -0.92
C THR A 85 -12.70 0.06 -0.25
N LYS A 86 -12.67 -1.01 0.55
CA LYS A 86 -11.52 -1.40 1.37
C LYS A 86 -11.25 -2.89 1.18
N THR A 87 -10.02 -3.21 0.78
CA THR A 87 -9.65 -4.59 0.50
C THR A 87 -8.29 -4.94 1.08
N CYS A 88 -8.23 -6.06 1.77
CA CYS A 88 -7.01 -6.64 2.31
C CYS A 88 -6.55 -7.83 1.46
N ILE A 89 -5.26 -7.84 1.10
CA ILE A 89 -4.60 -8.88 0.30
C ILE A 89 -3.44 -9.45 1.10
N ASP A 90 -3.57 -10.72 1.46
CA ASP A 90 -2.57 -11.47 2.22
C ASP A 90 -2.04 -12.66 1.41
N GLY A 91 -0.73 -12.75 1.25
CA GLY A 91 -0.08 -13.85 0.54
C GLY A 91 -0.14 -15.18 1.31
N ILE A 92 -0.44 -15.18 2.61
CA ILE A 92 -0.55 -16.37 3.45
C ILE A 92 -2.04 -16.71 3.65
N PRO A 93 -2.53 -17.83 3.09
CA PRO A 93 -3.95 -18.18 3.09
C PRO A 93 -4.50 -18.63 4.45
N VAL A 94 -3.65 -18.67 5.48
CA VAL A 94 -4.06 -18.96 6.86
C VAL A 94 -3.67 -17.75 7.68
N PHE A 95 -4.64 -16.86 7.88
CA PHE A 95 -4.55 -15.80 8.87
C PHE A 95 -4.26 -16.44 10.23
N THR A 96 -3.02 -16.41 10.67
CA THR A 96 -2.71 -16.72 12.07
C THR A 96 -3.39 -15.67 12.95
N PRO A 97 -3.87 -16.00 14.16
CA PRO A 97 -4.55 -15.04 15.04
C PRO A 97 -3.74 -13.76 15.27
N SER A 98 -2.41 -13.85 15.29
CA SER A 98 -1.51 -12.68 15.38
C SER A 98 -1.57 -11.76 14.16
N ASN A 99 -1.82 -12.29 12.97
CA ASN A 99 -1.95 -11.52 11.73
C ASN A 99 -3.35 -10.93 11.55
N GLN A 100 -4.37 -11.52 12.18
CA GLN A 100 -5.77 -11.06 12.14
C GLN A 100 -5.96 -9.69 12.79
N ASP A 101 -5.10 -9.30 13.74
CA ASP A 101 -5.28 -8.05 14.45
C ASP A 101 -4.65 -6.87 13.71
N VAL A 102 -3.40 -6.99 13.24
CA VAL A 102 -2.65 -5.80 12.82
C VAL A 102 -3.22 -5.16 11.55
N ALA A 103 -3.43 -5.92 10.48
CA ALA A 103 -3.85 -5.34 9.20
C ALA A 103 -5.28 -4.78 9.26
N PRO A 104 -6.28 -5.52 9.76
CA PRO A 104 -7.62 -4.97 9.97
C PRO A 104 -7.65 -3.76 10.92
N ARG A 105 -6.98 -3.81 12.08
CA ARG A 105 -6.95 -2.66 13.01
C ARG A 105 -6.27 -1.44 12.40
N THR A 106 -5.15 -1.62 11.71
CA THR A 106 -4.47 -0.52 11.01
C THR A 106 -5.38 0.14 9.98
N MET A 107 -6.20 -0.64 9.29
CA MET A 107 -7.15 -0.11 8.31
C MET A 107 -8.34 0.60 8.98
N VAL A 108 -8.87 0.07 10.08
CA VAL A 108 -9.87 0.78 10.91
C VAL A 108 -9.32 2.14 11.34
N ASP A 109 -8.07 2.19 11.80
CA ASP A 109 -7.43 3.43 12.22
C ASP A 109 -7.12 4.39 11.07
N LEU A 110 -6.74 3.88 9.89
CA LEU A 110 -6.66 4.69 8.67
C LEU A 110 -8.04 5.29 8.35
N CYS A 111 -9.11 4.52 8.48
CA CYS A 111 -10.47 5.02 8.28
C CYS A 111 -10.87 6.06 9.32
N ARG A 112 -10.52 5.87 10.60
CA ARG A 112 -10.70 6.89 11.66
C ARG A 112 -9.94 8.18 11.34
N TYR A 113 -8.70 8.06 10.87
CA TYR A 113 -7.90 9.20 10.44
C TYR A 113 -8.52 9.94 9.25
N LEU A 114 -8.99 9.21 8.23
CA LEU A 114 -9.65 9.80 7.07
C LEU A 114 -11.01 10.42 7.41
N ARG A 115 -11.76 9.86 8.38
CA ARG A 115 -12.97 10.46 8.96
C ARG A 115 -12.68 11.78 9.65
N HIS A 116 -11.57 11.88 10.37
CA HIS A 116 -11.15 13.13 10.97
C HIS A 116 -10.87 14.20 9.90
N LEU A 117 -10.21 13.83 8.81
CA LEU A 117 -9.89 14.75 7.72
C LEU A 117 -11.10 15.12 6.83
N TYR A 118 -12.03 14.18 6.62
CA TYR A 118 -13.19 14.35 5.75
C TYR A 118 -14.45 13.70 6.36
N PRO A 119 -15.03 14.30 7.42
CA PRO A 119 -16.15 13.72 8.17
C PRO A 119 -17.40 13.49 7.32
N ASP A 120 -17.58 14.29 6.26
CA ASP A 120 -18.73 14.17 5.36
C ASP A 120 -18.57 13.04 4.31
N ARG A 121 -17.33 12.59 4.06
CA ARG A 121 -16.99 11.61 3.01
C ARG A 121 -16.85 10.19 3.54
N TYR A 122 -16.25 10.03 4.73
CA TYR A 122 -16.05 8.72 5.34
C TYR A 122 -17.07 8.51 6.45
N LYS A 123 -17.90 7.47 6.32
CA LYS A 123 -18.85 7.06 7.37
C LYS A 123 -18.27 5.89 8.16
N GLY A 124 -18.78 5.67 9.37
CA GLY A 124 -18.31 4.65 10.32
C GLY A 124 -18.59 3.20 9.91
N ASP A 125 -18.57 2.90 8.62
CA ASP A 125 -18.45 1.54 8.14
C ASP A 125 -16.97 1.16 8.29
N ASP A 126 -16.68 0.19 9.15
CA ASP A 126 -15.33 -0.32 9.41
C ASP A 126 -15.15 -1.70 8.73
N ASP A 127 -16.07 -2.12 7.86
CA ASP A 127 -15.98 -3.39 7.15
C ASP A 127 -14.81 -3.35 6.16
N ILE A 128 -13.96 -4.37 6.28
CA ILE A 128 -12.78 -4.57 5.45
C ILE A 128 -13.02 -5.84 4.66
N GLY A 129 -13.21 -5.69 3.36
CA GLY A 129 -13.30 -6.81 2.45
C GLY A 129 -11.98 -7.57 2.36
N HIS A 130 -12.07 -8.86 2.04
CA HIS A 130 -10.93 -9.63 1.57
C HIS A 130 -11.04 -9.79 0.06
N ALA A 131 -9.94 -9.55 -0.66
CA ALA A 131 -9.95 -9.75 -2.11
C ALA A 131 -10.23 -11.21 -2.41
N ASN A 132 -11.39 -11.46 -3.00
CA ASN A 132 -11.73 -12.79 -3.50
C ASN A 132 -10.68 -13.23 -4.53
N HIS A 133 -10.41 -14.53 -4.59
CA HIS A 133 -9.44 -15.11 -5.52
C HIS A 133 -8.01 -14.54 -5.42
N SER A 134 -7.62 -14.03 -4.25
CA SER A 134 -6.26 -13.58 -3.99
C SER A 134 -5.22 -14.68 -4.21
N PRO A 135 -4.08 -14.38 -4.86
CA PRO A 135 -3.02 -15.35 -4.98
C PRO A 135 -2.41 -15.68 -3.61
N SER A 136 -1.75 -16.82 -3.51
CA SER A 136 -1.03 -17.24 -2.32
C SER A 136 0.45 -17.31 -2.64
N GLN A 137 1.29 -16.71 -1.81
CA GLN A 137 2.74 -16.79 -1.94
C GLN A 137 3.26 -18.23 -1.87
N ARG A 138 2.49 -19.16 -1.26
CA ARG A 138 2.88 -20.58 -1.17
C ARG A 138 2.50 -21.34 -2.42
N LYS A 139 1.27 -21.14 -2.91
CA LYS A 139 0.73 -21.89 -4.05
C LYS A 139 1.20 -21.31 -5.38
N HIS A 140 1.12 -19.99 -5.52
CA HIS A 140 1.26 -19.23 -6.76
C HIS A 140 2.63 -18.54 -6.91
N ASN A 141 3.63 -18.93 -6.13
CA ASN A 141 5.01 -18.51 -6.33
C ASN A 141 5.83 -19.62 -7.01
N ARG A 142 6.48 -19.30 -8.12
CA ARG A 142 7.36 -20.23 -8.83
C ARG A 142 8.65 -20.52 -8.06
N CYS A 143 9.16 -19.56 -7.30
CA CYS A 143 10.33 -19.75 -6.46
C CYS A 143 9.93 -20.50 -5.19
N ARG A 144 10.09 -21.83 -5.19
CA ARG A 144 9.71 -22.67 -4.04
C ARG A 144 10.61 -22.48 -2.82
N GLY A 145 11.87 -22.06 -3.03
CA GLY A 145 12.86 -21.90 -1.97
C GLY A 145 12.54 -20.81 -0.94
N ASP A 146 11.75 -19.80 -1.31
CA ASP A 146 11.36 -18.71 -0.40
C ASP A 146 9.83 -18.57 -0.24
N ALA A 147 9.08 -19.63 -0.55
CA ALA A 147 7.61 -19.65 -0.45
C ALA A 147 7.07 -19.22 0.93
N TRP A 148 7.89 -19.26 1.98
CA TRP A 148 7.54 -18.86 3.34
C TRP A 148 7.91 -17.42 3.69
N SER A 149 8.76 -16.76 2.89
CA SER A 149 9.28 -15.40 3.15
C SER A 149 9.05 -14.45 1.96
N ALA A 150 8.20 -14.84 1.02
CA ALA A 150 7.87 -14.08 -0.19
C ALA A 150 6.75 -13.03 0.00
N CYS A 151 6.17 -12.90 1.19
CA CYS A 151 5.08 -11.96 1.52
C CYS A 151 5.38 -10.52 1.08
N GLY A 152 6.63 -10.09 1.25
CA GLY A 152 7.06 -8.78 0.81
C GLY A 152 7.04 -8.56 -0.70
N PRO A 153 7.86 -9.29 -1.47
CA PRO A 153 7.83 -9.25 -2.93
C PRO A 153 6.43 -9.47 -3.51
N PHE A 154 5.62 -10.30 -2.85
CA PHE A 154 4.23 -10.55 -3.18
C PHE A 154 3.36 -9.29 -3.03
N ALA A 155 3.37 -8.65 -1.86
CA ALA A 155 2.65 -7.40 -1.62
C ALA A 155 3.07 -6.30 -2.60
N TRP A 156 4.38 -6.20 -2.89
CA TRP A 156 4.88 -5.22 -3.87
C TRP A 156 4.39 -5.51 -5.28
N ALA A 157 4.39 -6.79 -5.70
CA ALA A 157 3.93 -7.18 -7.02
C ALA A 157 2.42 -6.94 -7.17
N MET A 158 1.60 -7.28 -6.17
CA MET A 158 0.16 -6.98 -6.19
C MET A 158 -0.12 -5.48 -6.26
N ALA A 159 0.59 -4.66 -5.47
CA ALA A 159 0.44 -3.21 -5.54
C ALA A 159 0.79 -2.68 -6.94
N ARG A 160 1.83 -3.23 -7.57
CA ARG A 160 2.18 -2.90 -8.95
C ARG A 160 1.05 -3.27 -9.93
N GLU A 161 0.43 -4.46 -9.82
CA GLU A 161 -0.67 -4.85 -10.70
C GLU A 161 -1.86 -3.88 -10.61
N PHE A 162 -2.29 -3.51 -9.39
CA PHE A 162 -3.37 -2.54 -9.23
C PHE A 162 -3.00 -1.16 -9.77
N VAL A 163 -1.79 -0.67 -9.48
CA VAL A 163 -1.32 0.62 -9.99
C VAL A 163 -1.31 0.64 -11.52
N GLN A 164 -0.86 -0.45 -12.16
CA GLN A 164 -0.86 -0.57 -13.61
C GLN A 164 -2.28 -0.64 -14.19
N CYS A 165 -3.19 -1.35 -13.53
CA CYS A 165 -4.60 -1.40 -13.90
C CYS A 165 -5.25 -0.01 -13.85
N ILE A 166 -5.11 0.69 -12.73
CA ILE A 166 -5.66 2.04 -12.53
C ILE A 166 -5.10 3.02 -13.58
N ALA A 167 -3.78 2.98 -13.80
CA ALA A 167 -3.14 3.83 -14.81
C ALA A 167 -3.62 3.50 -16.23
N GLY A 168 -3.73 2.22 -16.58
CA GLY A 168 -4.20 1.76 -17.88
C GLY A 168 -5.64 2.18 -18.17
N CYS A 169 -6.56 1.99 -17.21
CA CYS A 169 -7.94 2.47 -17.32
C CYS A 169 -7.99 3.99 -17.50
N GLY A 170 -7.17 4.73 -16.74
CA GLY A 170 -7.06 6.18 -16.87
C GLY A 170 -6.58 6.65 -18.25
N ASP A 171 -5.56 6.00 -18.82
CA ASP A 171 -5.02 6.31 -20.14
C ASP A 171 -6.01 5.98 -21.27
N GLU A 172 -6.84 4.93 -21.08
CA GLU A 172 -7.87 4.50 -22.03
C GLU A 172 -9.20 5.26 -21.88
N GLY A 173 -9.33 6.11 -20.85
CA GLY A 173 -10.58 6.81 -20.54
C GLY A 173 -11.71 5.87 -20.07
N VAL A 174 -11.35 4.70 -19.56
CA VAL A 174 -12.27 3.69 -19.04
C VAL A 174 -12.40 3.86 -17.54
N GLU A 175 -13.64 3.87 -17.03
CA GLU A 175 -13.89 3.88 -15.59
C GLU A 175 -13.63 2.48 -15.00
N LEU A 176 -13.04 2.44 -13.80
CA LEU A 176 -12.87 1.19 -13.07
C LEU A 176 -14.23 0.69 -12.58
N GLU A 177 -14.50 -0.59 -12.80
CA GLU A 177 -15.75 -1.21 -12.33
C GLU A 177 -15.84 -1.23 -10.81
N ASP A 178 -17.07 -1.14 -10.29
CA ASP A 178 -17.36 -1.39 -8.89
C ASP A 178 -16.85 -2.79 -8.52
N GLY A 179 -16.03 -2.86 -7.47
CA GLY A 179 -15.43 -4.12 -7.02
C GLY A 179 -14.19 -4.55 -7.82
N PHE A 180 -13.52 -3.69 -8.59
CA PHE A 180 -12.24 -4.06 -9.26
C PHE A 180 -11.13 -4.55 -8.30
N LEU A 181 -11.29 -4.30 -7.00
CA LEU A 181 -10.42 -4.82 -5.94
C LEU A 181 -10.66 -6.31 -5.64
N ASP A 182 -11.83 -6.85 -6.02
CA ASP A 182 -12.07 -8.28 -6.10
C ASP A 182 -11.41 -8.82 -7.36
N LEU A 183 -10.44 -9.72 -7.18
CA LEU A 183 -9.70 -10.27 -8.30
C LEU A 183 -10.59 -11.28 -9.04
N PRO A 184 -10.56 -11.30 -10.39
CA PRO A 184 -11.44 -12.16 -11.15
C PRO A 184 -11.12 -13.65 -10.91
N LEU A 185 -12.13 -14.50 -11.07
CA LEU A 185 -11.95 -15.95 -10.98
C LEU A 185 -10.84 -16.42 -11.94
N GLY A 186 -9.88 -17.20 -11.43
CA GLY A 186 -8.74 -17.68 -12.20
C GLY A 186 -7.53 -16.73 -12.22
N PHE A 187 -7.65 -15.51 -11.67
CA PHE A 187 -6.56 -14.54 -11.62
C PHE A 187 -5.32 -15.13 -10.93
N ALA A 188 -5.51 -15.74 -9.76
CA ALA A 188 -4.41 -16.28 -8.95
C ALA A 188 -3.58 -17.33 -9.71
N GLU A 189 -4.23 -18.19 -10.48
CA GLU A 189 -3.60 -19.24 -11.27
C GLU A 189 -2.83 -18.66 -12.45
N VAL A 190 -3.41 -17.68 -13.17
CA VAL A 190 -2.78 -17.01 -14.30
C VAL A 190 -1.58 -16.19 -13.84
N TRP A 191 -1.77 -15.35 -12.81
CA TRP A 191 -0.73 -14.53 -12.21
C TRP A 191 0.42 -15.41 -11.68
N GLY A 192 0.08 -16.53 -11.01
CA GLY A 192 1.06 -17.47 -10.47
C GLY A 192 1.94 -18.17 -11.51
N ARG A 193 1.52 -18.24 -12.78
CA ARG A 193 2.38 -18.73 -13.88
C ARG A 193 3.50 -17.76 -14.22
N GLY A 194 3.29 -16.46 -13.97
CA GLY A 194 4.25 -15.40 -14.22
C GLY A 194 5.08 -15.01 -12.99
N PHE A 195 4.51 -15.13 -11.79
CA PHE A 195 5.13 -14.62 -10.58
C PHE A 195 6.28 -15.52 -10.06
N ASP A 196 7.43 -14.88 -9.86
CA ASP A 196 8.60 -15.44 -9.20
C ASP A 196 9.16 -14.39 -8.22
N SER A 197 9.14 -14.72 -6.93
CA SER A 197 9.59 -13.83 -5.85
C SER A 197 11.07 -13.47 -5.93
N ALA A 198 11.95 -14.37 -6.39
CA ALA A 198 13.37 -14.10 -6.54
C ALA A 198 13.62 -13.08 -7.65
N VAL A 199 12.89 -13.23 -8.77
CA VAL A 199 12.87 -12.21 -9.83
C VAL A 199 12.34 -10.89 -9.28
N ALA A 200 11.19 -10.88 -8.60
CA ALA A 200 10.61 -9.67 -8.03
C ALA A 200 11.58 -8.95 -7.06
N ARG A 201 12.28 -9.68 -6.18
CA ARG A 201 13.34 -9.11 -5.32
C ARG A 201 14.45 -8.44 -6.13
N GLY A 202 14.89 -9.07 -7.21
CA GLY A 202 15.89 -8.48 -8.11
C GLY A 202 15.41 -7.18 -8.75
N TRP A 203 14.14 -7.10 -9.13
CA TRP A 203 13.54 -5.87 -9.66
C TRP A 203 13.46 -4.77 -8.59
N ILE A 204 12.95 -5.11 -7.40
CA ILE A 204 12.89 -4.21 -6.24
C ILE A 204 14.28 -3.67 -5.90
N ALA A 205 15.30 -4.52 -5.83
CA ALA A 205 16.67 -4.12 -5.51
C ALA A 205 17.24 -3.16 -6.56
N ARG A 206 17.00 -3.41 -7.85
CA ARG A 206 17.42 -2.51 -8.94
C ARG A 206 16.73 -1.16 -8.87
N LEU A 207 15.44 -1.13 -8.57
CA LEU A 207 14.67 0.11 -8.40
C LEU A 207 15.22 0.93 -7.23
N VAL A 208 15.40 0.31 -6.06
CA VAL A 208 15.97 0.97 -4.88
C VAL A 208 17.39 1.50 -5.17
N ALA A 209 18.23 0.71 -5.86
CA ALA A 209 19.58 1.12 -6.21
C ALA A 209 19.58 2.31 -7.19
N ARG A 210 18.73 2.28 -8.23
CA ARG A 210 18.57 3.39 -9.18
C ARG A 210 18.18 4.67 -8.45
N GLU A 211 17.21 4.58 -7.54
CA GLU A 211 16.64 5.75 -6.88
C GLU A 211 17.57 6.34 -5.83
N ARG A 212 18.32 5.50 -5.10
CA ARG A 212 19.44 5.97 -4.30
C ARG A 212 20.45 6.76 -5.13
N ARG A 213 20.79 6.29 -6.35
CA ARG A 213 21.70 7.04 -7.25
C ARG A 213 21.10 8.37 -7.69
N LEU A 214 19.85 8.40 -8.12
CA LEU A 214 19.19 9.64 -8.54
C LEU A 214 19.05 10.63 -7.38
N THR A 215 18.78 10.12 -6.18
CA THR A 215 18.65 10.92 -4.97
C THR A 215 19.99 11.52 -4.57
N LEU A 216 21.06 10.72 -4.59
CA LEU A 216 22.43 11.18 -4.36
C LEU A 216 22.84 12.25 -5.39
N LEU A 217 22.52 12.04 -6.67
CA LEU A 217 22.79 13.03 -7.73
C LEU A 217 22.03 14.34 -7.52
N ARG A 218 20.78 14.27 -7.07
CA ARG A 218 19.90 15.44 -6.92
C ARG A 218 20.14 16.22 -5.63
N TRP A 219 20.47 15.53 -4.54
CA TRP A 219 20.49 16.09 -3.19
C TRP A 219 21.84 15.96 -2.48
N GLY A 220 22.82 15.25 -3.06
CA GLY A 220 24.12 15.02 -2.43
C GLY A 220 24.11 13.99 -1.29
N THR A 221 22.95 13.39 -0.99
CA THR A 221 22.79 12.37 0.06
C THR A 221 21.73 11.35 -0.32
N VAL A 222 21.75 10.20 0.35
CA VAL A 222 20.71 9.16 0.29
C VAL A 222 19.91 9.05 1.59
N ASP A 223 20.25 9.87 2.58
CA ASP A 223 19.52 9.92 3.85
C ASP A 223 18.23 10.73 3.68
N TRP A 224 17.10 10.05 3.86
CA TRP A 224 15.77 10.65 3.75
C TRP A 224 15.51 11.78 4.76
N PHE A 225 16.11 11.72 5.95
CA PHE A 225 15.98 12.78 6.95
C PHE A 225 16.75 14.04 6.52
N GLU A 226 17.97 13.87 6.00
CA GLU A 226 18.75 14.97 5.44
C GLU A 226 18.03 15.59 4.23
N ILE A 227 17.47 14.76 3.34
CA ILE A 227 16.69 15.24 2.17
C ILE A 227 15.48 16.05 2.60
N ARG A 228 14.76 15.63 3.65
CA ARG A 228 13.60 16.37 4.18
C ARG A 228 14.01 17.74 4.70
N ASN A 229 15.13 17.82 5.40
CA ASN A 229 15.69 19.09 5.88
C ASN A 229 16.15 20.00 4.72
N LEU A 230 16.80 19.43 3.70
CA LEU A 230 17.24 20.15 2.49
C LEU A 230 16.06 20.70 1.66
N ARG A 231 14.92 20.00 1.63
CA ARG A 231 13.69 20.49 0.99
C ARG A 231 13.06 21.65 1.76
N GLY A 232 13.12 21.62 3.10
CA GLY A 232 12.65 22.72 3.95
C GLY A 232 13.43 24.02 3.76
N LEU A 233 14.70 23.94 3.36
CA LEU A 233 15.58 25.09 3.10
C LEU A 233 15.39 25.71 1.71
N ARG A 234 14.60 25.10 0.81
CA ARG A 234 14.33 25.60 -0.55
C ARG A 234 12.95 26.25 -0.70
N LYS A 235 12.26 26.54 0.41
CA LYS A 235 11.06 27.38 0.41
C LYS A 235 11.44 28.85 0.54
#